data_AF-A0A5B8VEL8-F1
#
_entry.id   AF-A0A5B8VEL8-F1
#
_cell.length_a   1.000
_cell.length_b   1.000
_cell.length_c   1.000
_cell.angle_alpha   90.00
_cell.angle_beta   90.00
_cell.angle_gamma   90.00
#
_symmetry.space_group_name_H-M   'P 1'
#
loop_
_entity.id
_entity.type
_entity.pdbx_description
1 polymer ?
#
loop_
_entity_poly.entity_id
_entity_poly.type
_entity_poly.pdbx_seq_one_letter_code
_entity_poly.pdbx_strand_id
1 'polypeptide(L)'
;MANPHHRAKHKQYLHNKHAAAQQHLHHERTTMATRKKTAVILAIVGGVMGFIVAYLANNENFVVMLAGAALGIAAGYLLGSSIDKSIDKKQ
;
A
#
# COMPACT_ATOMS: atom_id res chain seq x y z
N MET A 1 49.58 25.21 -9.95
CA MET A 1 48.17 25.65 -9.83
C MET A 1 47.29 24.44 -10.10
N ALA A 2 46.48 24.00 -9.13
CA ALA A 2 45.68 22.78 -9.27
C ALA A 2 44.58 22.97 -10.32
N ASN A 3 44.54 22.08 -11.30
CA ASN A 3 43.70 22.20 -12.49
C ASN A 3 42.19 22.16 -12.11
N PRO A 4 41.40 23.22 -12.38
CA PRO A 4 40.00 23.34 -11.96
C PRO A 4 39.09 22.24 -12.53
N HIS A 5 39.52 21.56 -13.60
CA HIS A 5 38.78 20.47 -14.22
C HIS A 5 38.59 19.23 -13.32
N HIS A 6 39.49 18.99 -12.35
CA HIS A 6 39.32 17.87 -11.41
C HIS A 6 38.30 18.16 -10.31
N ARG A 7 38.13 19.44 -9.94
CA ARG A 7 37.18 19.84 -8.87
C ARG A 7 35.73 19.83 -9.35
N ALA A 8 35.50 20.15 -10.63
CA ALA A 8 34.17 20.11 -11.25
C ALA A 8 33.60 18.69 -11.30
N LYS A 9 34.42 17.71 -11.72
CA LYS A 9 34.00 16.30 -11.79
C LYS A 9 33.69 15.70 -10.43
N HIS A 10 34.46 16.07 -9.39
CA HIS A 10 34.18 15.60 -8.02
C HIS A 10 32.85 16.13 -7.49
N LYS A 11 32.53 17.41 -7.72
CA LYS A 11 31.21 17.97 -7.34
C LYS A 11 30.07 17.27 -8.08
N GLN A 12 30.25 16.97 -9.35
CA GLN A 12 29.24 16.30 -10.17
C GLN A 12 29.00 14.85 -9.72
N TYR A 13 30.07 14.14 -9.33
CA TYR A 13 29.97 12.79 -8.76
C TYR A 13 29.23 12.79 -7.41
N LEU A 14 29.52 13.74 -6.53
CA LEU A 14 28.79 13.89 -5.26
C LEU A 14 27.32 14.23 -5.51
N HIS A 15 27.03 15.15 -6.43
CA HIS A 15 25.65 15.53 -6.77
C HIS A 15 24.86 14.33 -7.30
N ASN A 16 25.45 13.52 -8.19
CA ASN A 16 24.82 12.32 -8.72
C ASN A 16 24.58 11.25 -7.64
N LYS A 17 25.51 11.10 -6.68
CA LYS A 17 25.32 10.20 -5.54
C LYS A 17 24.17 10.63 -4.62
N HIS A 18 24.08 11.93 -4.32
CA HIS A 18 22.98 12.46 -3.50
C HIS A 18 21.64 12.38 -4.23
N ALA A 19 21.60 12.66 -5.54
CA ALA A 19 20.40 12.54 -6.36
C ALA A 19 19.94 11.07 -6.48
N ALA A 20 20.86 10.13 -6.69
CA ALA A 20 20.55 8.69 -6.71
C ALA A 20 20.03 8.21 -5.35
N ALA A 21 20.65 8.64 -4.24
CA ALA A 21 20.20 8.30 -2.90
C ALA A 21 18.78 8.83 -2.60
N GLN A 22 18.43 10.02 -3.08
CA GLN A 22 17.06 10.55 -2.97
C GLN A 22 16.05 9.77 -3.82
N GLN A 23 16.43 9.35 -5.03
CA GLN A 23 15.54 8.54 -5.88
C GLN A 23 15.25 7.16 -5.28
N HIS A 24 16.22 6.53 -4.61
CA HIS A 24 15.99 5.28 -3.89
C HIS A 24 15.00 5.44 -2.72
N LEU A 25 15.06 6.56 -1.98
CA LEU A 25 14.14 6.81 -0.86
C LEU A 25 12.68 6.99 -1.30
N HIS A 26 12.43 7.50 -2.51
CA HIS A 26 11.07 7.61 -3.06
C HIS A 26 10.53 6.30 -3.61
N HIS A 27 11.40 5.39 -4.07
CA HIS A 27 11.01 4.05 -4.55
C HIS A 27 10.86 3.02 -3.42
N GLU A 28 11.49 3.25 -2.26
CA GLU A 28 11.41 2.33 -1.12
C GLU A 28 10.13 2.54 -0.29
N ARG A 29 9.57 3.76 -0.27
CA ARG A 29 8.30 4.03 0.43
C ARG A 29 7.07 3.40 -0.23
N THR A 30 7.13 3.06 -1.52
CA THR A 30 6.04 2.36 -2.22
C THR A 30 6.12 0.85 -2.06
N THR A 31 7.30 0.28 -1.87
CA THR A 31 7.51 -1.18 -1.82
C THR A 31 7.43 -1.77 -0.40
N MET A 32 7.84 -1.03 0.63
CA MET A 32 7.85 -1.53 2.02
C MET A 32 6.55 -1.28 2.79
N ALA A 33 5.84 -0.19 2.51
CA ALA A 33 4.65 0.21 3.28
C ALA A 33 3.36 -0.49 2.85
N THR A 34 3.36 -1.22 1.73
CA THR A 34 2.16 -1.82 1.11
C THR A 34 1.80 -3.18 1.71
N ARG A 35 2.78 -3.91 2.27
CA ARG A 35 2.67 -5.31 2.73
C ARG A 35 1.53 -5.63 3.72
N LYS A 36 1.04 -4.64 4.46
CA LYS A 36 -0.11 -4.81 5.39
C LYS A 36 -1.28 -3.91 5.05
N LYS A 37 -1.08 -2.98 4.10
CA LYS A 37 -2.10 -2.01 3.73
C LYS A 37 -3.12 -2.65 2.80
N THR A 38 -2.75 -3.58 1.93
CA THR A 38 -3.69 -4.22 1.00
C THR A 38 -4.78 -4.98 1.74
N ALA A 39 -4.42 -5.85 2.70
CA ALA A 39 -5.40 -6.55 3.55
C ALA A 39 -6.34 -5.60 4.29
N VAL A 40 -5.82 -4.52 4.87
CA VAL A 40 -6.62 -3.54 5.62
C VAL A 40 -7.51 -2.72 4.69
N ILE A 41 -7.00 -2.27 3.55
CA ILE A 41 -7.76 -1.49 2.55
C ILE A 41 -8.90 -2.35 2.01
N LEU A 42 -8.63 -3.60 1.61
CA LEU A 42 -9.67 -4.50 1.11
C LEU A 42 -10.68 -4.89 2.18
N ALA A 43 -10.27 -5.02 3.44
CA ALA A 43 -11.19 -5.23 4.56
C ALA A 43 -12.14 -4.03 4.76
N ILE A 44 -11.62 -2.80 4.71
CA ILE A 44 -12.43 -1.59 4.83
C ILE A 44 -13.40 -1.46 3.66
N VAL A 45 -12.91 -1.61 2.41
CA VAL A 45 -13.76 -1.56 1.21
C VAL A 45 -14.81 -2.67 1.22
N GLY A 46 -14.41 -3.89 1.57
CA GLY A 46 -15.31 -5.02 1.71
C GLY A 46 -16.38 -4.81 2.78
N GLY A 47 -16.01 -4.25 3.92
CA GLY A 47 -16.94 -3.91 5.00
C GLY A 47 -17.96 -2.85 4.59
N VAL A 48 -17.50 -1.76 3.96
CA VAL A 48 -18.38 -0.70 3.45
C VAL A 48 -19.34 -1.26 2.39
N MET A 49 -18.84 -2.04 1.43
CA MET A 49 -19.70 -2.67 0.42
C MET A 49 -20.68 -3.68 1.02
N GLY A 50 -20.24 -4.51 1.97
CA GLY A 50 -21.11 -5.46 2.67
C GLY A 50 -22.22 -4.76 3.46
N PHE A 51 -21.92 -3.62 4.09
CA PHE A 51 -22.91 -2.80 4.76
C PHE A 51 -23.91 -2.19 3.76
N ILE A 52 -23.44 -1.61 2.65
CA ILE A 52 -24.30 -1.02 1.61
C ILE A 52 -25.25 -2.08 1.02
N VAL A 53 -24.72 -3.26 0.69
CA VAL A 53 -25.52 -4.37 0.14
C VAL A 53 -26.56 -4.83 1.16
N ALA A 54 -26.17 -5.01 2.42
CA ALA A 54 -27.10 -5.42 3.48
C ALA A 54 -28.16 -4.34 3.77
N TYR A 55 -27.78 -3.06 3.68
CA TYR A 55 -28.70 -1.94 3.80
C TYR A 55 -29.76 -1.98 2.69
N LEU A 56 -29.34 -2.11 1.43
CA LEU A 56 -30.27 -2.21 0.30
C LEU A 56 -31.14 -3.48 0.35
N ALA A 57 -30.61 -4.58 0.86
CA ALA A 57 -31.33 -5.84 0.96
C ALA A 57 -32.35 -5.86 2.11
N ASN A 58 -32.08 -5.14 3.20
CA ASN A 58 -32.88 -5.18 4.43
C ASN A 58 -32.81 -3.83 5.17
N ASN A 59 -33.45 -2.81 4.59
CA ASN A 59 -33.45 -1.41 5.04
C ASN A 59 -33.73 -1.20 6.54
N GLU A 60 -34.39 -2.15 7.20
CA GLU A 60 -34.87 -2.00 8.58
C GLU A 60 -34.14 -2.90 9.59
N ASN A 61 -33.39 -3.91 9.12
CA ASN A 61 -32.78 -4.88 10.03
C ASN A 61 -31.31 -4.58 10.29
N PHE A 62 -31.07 -3.86 11.39
CA PHE A 62 -29.72 -3.50 11.86
C PHE A 62 -28.81 -4.72 12.08
N VAL A 63 -29.38 -5.87 12.48
CA VAL A 63 -28.60 -7.11 12.67
C VAL A 63 -28.07 -7.63 11.33
N VAL A 64 -28.87 -7.54 10.26
CA VAL A 64 -28.47 -7.94 8.91
C VAL A 64 -27.39 -6.99 8.36
N MET A 65 -27.51 -5.69 8.65
CA MET A 65 -26.48 -4.70 8.27
C MET A 65 -25.14 -4.97 8.97
N LEU A 66 -25.16 -5.24 10.28
CA LEU A 66 -23.97 -5.62 11.04
C LEU A 66 -23.36 -6.92 10.54
N ALA A 67 -24.19 -7.93 10.26
CA ALA A 67 -23.73 -9.20 9.71
C ALA A 67 -23.09 -9.02 8.32
N GLY A 68 -23.72 -8.23 7.44
CA GLY A 68 -23.18 -7.91 6.11
C GLY A 68 -21.85 -7.17 6.18
N ALA A 69 -21.73 -6.19 7.08
CA ALA A 69 -20.46 -5.49 7.31
C ALA A 69 -19.38 -6.45 7.84
N ALA A 70 -19.68 -7.27 8.84
CA ALA A 70 -18.74 -8.22 9.42
C ALA A 70 -18.26 -9.26 8.39
N LEU A 71 -19.18 -9.80 7.59
CA LEU A 71 -18.86 -10.73 6.49
C LEU A 71 -18.02 -10.05 5.41
N GLY A 72 -18.35 -8.80 5.05
CA GLY A 72 -17.59 -8.01 4.08
C GLY A 72 -16.17 -7.73 4.54
N ILE A 73 -15.97 -7.36 5.82
CA ILE A 73 -14.65 -7.16 6.42
C ILE A 73 -13.86 -8.47 6.41
N ALA A 74 -14.46 -9.58 6.86
CA ALA A 74 -13.80 -10.87 6.92
C ALA A 74 -13.36 -11.35 5.53
N ALA A 75 -14.25 -11.29 4.54
CA ALA A 75 -13.95 -11.68 3.16
C ALA A 75 -12.87 -10.77 2.55
N GLY A 76 -12.99 -9.45 2.70
CA GLY A 76 -12.01 -8.48 2.21
C GLY A 76 -10.62 -8.67 2.82
N TYR A 77 -10.56 -8.94 4.13
CA TYR A 77 -9.31 -9.22 4.83
C TYR A 77 -8.66 -10.52 4.36
N LEU A 78 -9.42 -11.61 4.19
CA LEU A 78 -8.90 -12.89 3.72
C LEU A 78 -8.34 -12.80 2.29
N LEU A 79 -9.05 -12.10 1.40
CA LEU A 79 -8.59 -11.84 0.04
C LEU A 79 -7.33 -10.99 0.02
N GLY A 80 -7.32 -9.87 0.74
CA GLY A 80 -6.15 -9.01 0.78
C GLY A 80 -4.94 -9.64 1.48
N SER A 81 -5.15 -10.48 2.49
CA SER A 81 -4.09 -11.27 3.12
C SER A 81 -3.50 -12.30 2.15
N SER A 82 -4.32 -12.90 1.29
CA SER A 82 -3.86 -13.83 0.25
C SER A 82 -3.02 -13.12 -0.81
N ILE A 83 -3.42 -11.91 -1.20
CA ILE A 83 -2.66 -11.05 -2.11
C ILE A 83 -1.31 -10.68 -1.48
N ASP A 84 -1.30 -10.19 -0.25
CA ASP A 84 -0.08 -9.82 0.47
C ASP A 84 0.89 -11.02 0.57
N LYS A 85 0.39 -12.23 0.85
CA LYS A 85 1.19 -13.47 0.87
C LYS A 85 1.74 -13.87 -0.50
N SER A 86 0.96 -13.68 -1.55
CA SER A 86 1.37 -14.04 -2.92
C SER A 86 2.46 -13.12 -3.48
N ILE A 87 2.47 -11.86 -3.04
CA ILE A 87 3.51 -10.87 -3.37
C ILE A 87 4.79 -11.21 -2.61
N ASP A 88 4.71 -11.60 -1.34
CA ASP A 88 5.87 -11.98 -0.51
C ASP A 88 6.59 -13.23 -1.06
N LYS A 89 5.85 -14.18 -1.63
CA LYS A 89 6.42 -15.42 -2.22
C LYS A 89 7.15 -15.20 -3.56
N LYS A 90 6.99 -14.03 -4.19
CA LYS A 90 7.55 -13.71 -5.52
C LYS A 90 8.82 -12.85 -5.45
N GLN A 91 9.18 -12.34 -4.26
CA GLN A 91 10.48 -11.69 -4.01
C GLN A 91 11.50 -12.70 -3.48
#